data_AF-A0A498MVC4-F1
#
_entry.id   AF-A0A498MVC4-F1
#
_cell.length_a   1.000
_cell.length_b   1.000
_cell.length_c   1.000
_cell.angle_alpha   90.00
_cell.angle_beta   90.00
_cell.angle_gamma   90.00
#
_symmetry.space_group_name_H-M   'P 1'
#
loop_
_entity.id
_entity.type
_entity.pdbx_description
1 polymer ?
#
loop_
_entity_poly.entity_id
_entity_poly.type
_entity_poly.pdbx_seq_one_letter_code
_entity_poly.pdbx_strand_id
1 'polypeptide(L)'
;MMSDCYIALECWEAVELDYAGYGGKVLARLFKKHQNTQMHFPNLVGIPEYDLEGNGKVSAHGAAVLKELGRLLRGAKNATALIELLGRHPCAVKILKLFIAVLVEVMTEKGHPRYKLRAFERVMVDIIANIDD
;
A
#
# COMPACT_ATOMS: atom_id res chain seq x y z
N MET A 1 -12.43 19.70 -15.87
CA MET A 1 -12.27 18.91 -14.63
C MET A 1 -11.03 18.07 -14.78
N MET A 2 -10.12 18.07 -13.79
CA MET A 2 -9.03 17.10 -13.75
C MET A 2 -9.62 15.72 -13.47
N SER A 3 -9.13 14.68 -14.16
CA SER A 3 -9.52 13.29 -13.91
C SER A 3 -9.05 12.88 -12.51
N ASP A 4 -9.83 12.04 -11.81
CA ASP A 4 -9.46 11.47 -10.51
C ASP A 4 -8.09 10.76 -10.59
N CYS A 5 -7.74 10.14 -11.73
CA CYS A 5 -6.42 9.55 -11.98
C CYS A 5 -5.28 10.57 -11.92
N TYR A 6 -5.46 11.75 -12.50
CA TYR A 6 -4.45 12.80 -12.48
C TYR A 6 -4.24 13.33 -11.05
N ILE A 7 -5.32 13.56 -10.30
CA ILE A 7 -5.25 14.02 -8.91
C ILE A 7 -4.62 12.95 -8.00
N ALA A 8 -4.95 11.68 -8.22
CA ALA A 8 -4.36 10.56 -7.49
C ALA A 8 -2.85 10.46 -7.74
N LEU A 9 -2.38 10.71 -8.96
CA LEU A 9 -0.95 10.77 -9.29
C LEU A 9 -0.24 11.93 -8.58
N GLU A 10 -0.85 13.11 -8.51
CA GLU A 10 -0.28 14.21 -7.72
C GLU A 10 -0.24 13.89 -6.21
N CYS A 11 -1.21 13.10 -5.71
CA CYS A 11 -1.19 12.60 -4.34
C CYS A 11 -0.02 11.61 -4.12
N TRP A 12 0.33 10.87 -5.16
CA TRP A 12 1.34 9.82 -5.13
C TRP A 12 2.78 10.35 -5.11
N GLU A 13 3.04 11.55 -5.63
CA GLU A 13 4.39 12.13 -5.72
C GLU A 13 5.12 12.13 -4.37
N ALA A 14 4.44 12.50 -3.27
CA ALA A 14 5.03 12.48 -1.94
C ALA A 14 5.31 11.06 -1.41
N VAL A 15 4.53 10.06 -1.83
CA VAL A 15 4.78 8.65 -1.51
C VAL A 15 6.02 8.15 -2.23
N GLU A 16 6.18 8.55 -3.50
CA GLU A 16 7.31 8.17 -4.34
C GLU A 16 8.65 8.74 -3.87
N LEU A 17 8.64 9.94 -3.29
CA LEU A 17 9.82 10.53 -2.66
C LEU A 17 10.30 9.76 -1.41
N ASP A 18 9.44 8.96 -0.77
CA ASP A 18 9.76 8.25 0.47
C ASP A 18 9.06 6.88 0.56
N TYR A 19 9.27 6.00 -0.43
CA TYR A 19 8.64 4.68 -0.42
C TYR A 19 8.96 3.86 0.84
N ALA A 20 10.18 3.96 1.37
CA ALA A 20 10.58 3.21 2.56
C ALA A 20 9.87 3.72 3.82
N GLY A 21 9.80 5.04 4.03
CA GLY A 21 9.16 5.63 5.19
C GLY A 21 7.64 5.47 5.17
N TYR A 22 6.99 5.60 4.00
CA TYR A 22 5.57 5.28 3.87
C TYR A 22 5.32 3.78 4.03
N GLY A 23 6.03 2.94 3.27
CA GLY A 23 5.81 1.49 3.23
C GLY A 23 6.07 0.82 4.58
N GLY A 24 7.13 1.23 5.28
CA GLY A 24 7.44 0.75 6.62
C GLY A 24 6.35 1.08 7.63
N LYS A 25 5.87 2.33 7.64
CA LYS A 25 4.74 2.75 8.52
C LYS A 25 3.46 1.99 8.22
N VAL A 26 3.15 1.80 6.93
CA VAL A 26 1.95 1.06 6.52
C VAL A 26 2.01 -0.40 6.95
N LEU A 27 3.09 -1.13 6.66
CA LEU A 27 3.19 -2.53 7.07
C LEU A 27 3.27 -2.69 8.60
N ALA A 28 4.02 -1.83 9.29
CA ALA A 28 4.05 -1.87 10.75
C ALA A 28 2.65 -1.66 11.35
N ARG A 29 1.86 -0.70 10.84
CA ARG A 29 0.49 -0.46 11.30
C ARG A 29 -0.47 -1.57 10.89
N LEU A 30 -0.32 -2.14 9.69
CA LEU A 30 -1.10 -3.27 9.21
C LEU A 30 -0.94 -4.47 10.16
N PHE A 31 0.29 -4.83 10.51
CA PHE A 31 0.56 -5.95 11.41
C PHE A 31 0.10 -5.68 12.85
N LYS A 32 0.20 -4.43 13.33
CA LYS A 32 -0.36 -4.03 14.64
C LYS A 32 -1.89 -4.16 14.69
N LYS A 33 -2.59 -3.66 13.67
CA LYS A 33 -4.08 -3.67 13.62
C LYS A 33 -4.66 -5.03 13.22
N HIS A 34 -3.93 -5.79 12.40
CA HIS A 34 -4.38 -7.05 11.82
C HIS A 34 -3.28 -8.10 11.93
N GLN A 35 -2.96 -8.54 13.15
CA GLN A 35 -1.81 -9.43 13.45
C GLN A 35 -1.73 -10.66 12.55
N ASN A 36 -2.87 -11.28 12.21
CA ASN A 36 -2.93 -12.44 11.31
C ASN A 36 -2.41 -12.16 9.89
N THR A 37 -2.27 -10.89 9.48
CA THR A 37 -1.76 -10.56 8.14
C THR A 37 -0.26 -10.80 8.00
N GLN A 38 0.52 -10.74 9.09
CA GLN A 38 1.97 -10.92 9.07
C GLN A 38 2.37 -12.30 8.53
N MET A 39 1.55 -13.33 8.76
CA MET A 39 1.80 -14.71 8.30
C MET A 39 1.87 -14.84 6.76
N HIS A 40 1.33 -13.88 6.02
CA HIS A 40 1.37 -13.85 4.56
C HIS A 40 2.70 -13.31 4.01
N PHE A 41 3.58 -12.83 4.88
CA PHE A 41 4.88 -12.25 4.53
C PHE A 41 6.01 -13.09 5.17
N PRO A 42 6.46 -14.19 4.51
CA PRO A 42 7.42 -15.13 5.12
C PRO A 42 8.70 -14.47 5.63
N ASN A 43 9.18 -13.42 4.96
CA ASN A 43 10.39 -12.68 5.33
C ASN A 43 10.21 -11.74 6.52
N LEU A 44 8.96 -11.49 6.93
CA LEU A 44 8.60 -10.58 8.01
C LEU A 44 7.95 -11.32 9.20
N VAL A 45 7.65 -12.61 9.05
CA VAL A 45 7.12 -13.45 10.13
C VAL A 45 8.09 -13.50 11.31
N GLY A 46 7.54 -13.41 12.52
CA GLY A 46 8.33 -13.49 13.76
C GLY A 46 9.06 -12.20 14.14
N ILE A 47 8.99 -11.13 13.33
CA ILE A 47 9.41 -9.80 13.80
C ILE A 47 8.41 -9.36 14.87
N PRO A 48 8.87 -9.10 16.11
CA PRO A 48 7.97 -8.76 17.20
C PRO A 48 7.40 -7.35 17.00
N GLU A 49 6.22 -7.09 17.57
CA GLU A 49 5.46 -5.86 17.34
C GLU A 49 6.26 -4.58 17.64
N TYR A 50 7.08 -4.61 18.69
CA TYR A 50 7.92 -3.50 19.12
C TYR A 50 9.08 -3.20 18.16
N ASP A 51 9.49 -4.18 17.33
CA ASP A 51 10.57 -4.05 16.35
C ASP A 51 10.06 -3.79 14.93
N LEU A 52 8.75 -3.71 14.70
CA LEU A 52 8.18 -3.51 13.36
C LEU A 52 8.51 -2.14 12.79
N GLU A 53 8.38 -1.10 13.62
CA GLU A 53 8.63 0.28 13.20
C GLU A 53 10.15 0.55 13.20
N GLY A 54 10.66 1.10 12.10
CA GLY A 54 12.11 1.26 11.90
C GLY A 54 12.83 -0.01 11.45
N ASN A 55 12.12 -1.15 11.30
CA ASN A 55 12.74 -2.35 10.74
C ASN A 55 13.11 -2.16 9.27
N GLY A 56 14.37 -2.43 8.92
CA GLY A 56 14.83 -2.34 7.54
C GLY A 56 14.11 -3.30 6.59
N LYS A 57 13.77 -4.53 7.04
CA LYS A 57 13.06 -5.51 6.21
C LYS A 57 11.61 -5.09 5.95
N VAL A 58 10.92 -4.62 7.00
CA VAL A 58 9.53 -4.13 6.87
C VAL A 58 9.48 -2.92 5.93
N SER A 59 10.42 -1.98 6.10
CA SER A 59 10.50 -0.79 5.24
C SER A 59 10.80 -1.15 3.78
N ALA A 60 11.73 -2.08 3.53
CA ALA A 60 12.07 -2.53 2.19
C ALA A 60 10.91 -3.26 1.50
N HIS A 61 10.21 -4.16 2.21
CA HIS A 61 9.07 -4.88 1.66
C HIS A 61 7.89 -3.93 1.39
N GLY A 62 7.60 -3.02 2.32
CA GLY A 62 6.56 -2.00 2.13
C GLY A 62 6.86 -1.07 0.95
N ALA A 63 8.13 -0.70 0.76
CA ALA A 63 8.56 0.06 -0.41
C ALA A 63 8.34 -0.69 -1.72
N ALA A 64 8.59 -2.01 -1.75
CA ALA A 64 8.33 -2.83 -2.93
C ALA A 64 6.83 -2.86 -3.27
N VAL A 65 5.96 -3.04 -2.27
CA VAL A 65 4.49 -3.01 -2.45
C VAL A 65 4.05 -1.66 -3.04
N LEU A 66 4.54 -0.55 -2.48
CA LEU A 66 4.20 0.79 -2.99
C LEU A 66 4.71 1.01 -4.41
N LYS A 67 5.92 0.56 -4.76
CA LYS A 67 6.42 0.68 -6.14
C LYS A 67 5.51 -0.03 -7.13
N GLU A 68 5.08 -1.25 -6.85
CA GLU A 68 4.17 -1.99 -7.73
C GLU A 68 2.78 -1.34 -7.79
N LEU A 69 2.26 -0.83 -6.67
CA LEU A 69 1.01 -0.06 -6.65
C LEU A 69 1.12 1.23 -7.49
N GLY A 70 2.26 1.92 -7.44
CA GLY A 70 2.54 3.10 -8.26
C GLY A 70 2.60 2.80 -9.75
N ARG A 71 3.09 1.61 -10.15
CA ARG A 71 3.04 1.17 -11.55
C ARG A 71 1.60 0.98 -12.03
N LEU A 72 0.74 0.34 -11.23
CA LEU A 72 -0.68 0.18 -11.54
C LEU A 72 -1.40 1.52 -11.65
N LEU A 73 -1.11 2.46 -10.73
CA LEU A 73 -1.66 3.81 -10.76
C LEU A 73 -1.29 4.58 -12.05
N ARG A 74 -0.11 4.29 -12.62
CA ARG A 74 0.36 4.84 -13.91
C ARG A 74 -0.14 4.07 -15.14
N GLY A 75 -1.04 3.10 -14.96
CA GLY A 75 -1.70 2.37 -16.04
C GLY A 75 -1.05 1.04 -16.42
N ALA A 76 -0.17 0.48 -15.58
CA ALA A 76 0.26 -0.91 -15.77
C ALA A 76 -0.95 -1.85 -15.67
N LYS A 77 -1.04 -2.82 -16.60
CA LYS A 77 -2.17 -3.76 -16.67
C LYS A 77 -1.98 -5.04 -15.87
N ASN A 78 -0.76 -5.30 -15.39
CA ASN A 78 -0.41 -6.55 -14.73
C ASN A 78 -0.13 -6.30 -13.24
N ALA A 79 -0.90 -6.95 -12.38
CA ALA A 79 -0.78 -6.88 -10.92
C ALA A 79 -0.08 -8.11 -10.28
N THR A 80 0.45 -9.06 -11.05
CA THR A 80 1.08 -10.29 -10.54
C THR A 80 2.16 -10.00 -9.50
N ALA A 81 3.06 -9.04 -9.77
CA ALA A 81 4.13 -8.68 -8.82
C ALA A 81 3.56 -8.08 -7.52
N LEU A 82 2.52 -7.25 -7.60
CA LEU A 82 1.84 -6.71 -6.42
C LEU A 82 1.19 -7.84 -5.60
N ILE A 83 0.51 -8.78 -6.27
CA ILE A 83 -0.12 -9.93 -5.63
C ILE A 83 0.93 -10.76 -4.89
N GLU A 84 2.03 -11.12 -5.55
CA GLU A 84 3.12 -11.90 -4.94
C GLU A 84 3.71 -11.23 -3.69
N LEU A 85 3.85 -9.90 -3.71
CA LEU A 85 4.33 -9.13 -2.56
C LEU A 85 3.34 -9.12 -1.39
N LEU A 86 2.03 -9.26 -1.63
CA LEU A 86 0.99 -9.26 -0.59
C LEU A 86 0.65 -10.67 -0.08
N GLY A 87 1.24 -11.70 -0.70
CA GLY A 87 1.03 -13.10 -0.36
C GLY A 87 0.25 -13.87 -1.44
N ARG A 88 -0.07 -15.14 -1.16
CA ARG A 88 -0.78 -15.97 -2.15
C ARG A 88 -2.24 -15.52 -2.32
N HIS A 89 -2.74 -15.59 -3.56
CA HIS A 89 -4.18 -15.53 -3.86
C HIS A 89 -4.92 -16.65 -3.10
N PRO A 90 -6.12 -16.43 -2.52
CA PRO A 90 -7.03 -15.28 -2.62
C PRO A 90 -6.88 -14.19 -1.53
N CYS A 91 -5.95 -14.37 -0.57
CA CYS A 91 -5.80 -13.43 0.54
C CYS A 91 -5.20 -12.08 0.11
N ALA A 92 -4.44 -12.05 -0.99
CA ALA A 92 -3.73 -10.88 -1.48
C ALA A 92 -4.64 -9.65 -1.69
N VAL A 93 -5.83 -9.83 -2.26
CA VAL A 93 -6.77 -8.71 -2.48
C VAL A 93 -7.31 -8.18 -1.15
N LYS A 94 -7.66 -9.07 -0.21
CA LYS A 94 -8.08 -8.65 1.13
C LYS A 94 -6.96 -7.87 1.83
N ILE A 95 -5.72 -8.32 1.70
CA ILE A 95 -4.54 -7.65 2.27
C ILE A 95 -4.31 -6.30 1.56
N LEU A 96 -4.49 -6.22 0.24
CA LEU A 96 -4.41 -4.96 -0.51
C LEU A 96 -5.43 -3.94 -0.01
N LYS A 97 -6.69 -4.35 0.19
CA LYS A 97 -7.76 -3.50 0.74
C LYS A 97 -7.36 -2.94 2.12
N LEU A 98 -6.81 -3.78 3.00
CA LEU A 98 -6.32 -3.33 4.32
C LEU A 98 -5.09 -2.42 4.20
N PHE A 99 -4.16 -2.76 3.32
CA PHE A 99 -2.95 -1.98 3.07
C PHE A 99 -3.29 -0.56 2.59
N ILE A 100 -4.23 -0.43 1.64
CA ILE A 100 -4.68 0.86 1.12
C ILE A 100 -5.39 1.68 2.20
N ALA A 101 -6.26 1.05 3.01
CA ALA A 101 -6.91 1.74 4.13
C ALA A 101 -5.87 2.33 5.09
N VAL A 102 -4.86 1.55 5.46
CA VAL A 102 -3.76 2.00 6.31
C VAL A 102 -2.89 3.06 5.62
N LEU A 103 -2.66 2.96 4.31
CA LEU A 103 -1.92 3.95 3.54
C LEU A 103 -2.63 5.31 3.54
N VAL A 104 -3.96 5.35 3.37
CA VAL A 104 -4.73 6.59 3.44
C VAL A 104 -4.63 7.23 4.83
N GLU A 105 -4.64 6.45 5.91
CA GLU A 105 -4.39 6.96 7.26
C GLU A 105 -2.99 7.59 7.38
N VAL A 106 -1.95 6.92 6.90
CA VAL A 106 -0.56 7.42 6.92
C VAL A 106 -0.41 8.68 6.07
N MET A 107 -1.05 8.74 4.89
CA MET A 107 -1.06 9.93 4.04
C MET A 107 -1.80 11.10 4.71
N THR A 108 -2.89 10.82 5.41
CA THR A 108 -3.63 11.83 6.20
C THR A 108 -2.74 12.42 7.30
N GLU A 109 -2.03 11.58 8.06
CA GLU A 109 -1.11 12.03 9.11
C GLU A 109 0.06 12.85 8.56
N LYS A 110 0.51 12.54 7.34
CA LYS A 110 1.54 13.31 6.63
C LYS A 110 1.00 14.57 5.94
N GLY A 111 -0.26 14.95 6.18
CA GLY A 111 -0.82 16.23 5.75
C GLY A 111 -1.32 16.28 4.31
N HIS A 112 -1.61 15.12 3.68
CA HIS A 112 -2.15 15.10 2.33
C HIS A 112 -3.53 15.77 2.27
N PRO A 113 -3.81 16.63 1.27
CA PRO A 113 -5.11 17.28 1.15
C PRO A 113 -6.25 16.27 0.96
N ARG A 114 -7.35 16.44 1.70
CA ARG A 114 -8.51 15.51 1.68
C ARG A 114 -9.09 15.26 0.29
N TYR A 115 -9.07 16.25 -0.61
CA TYR A 115 -9.57 16.07 -1.96
C TYR A 115 -8.66 15.15 -2.80
N LYS A 116 -7.34 15.19 -2.57
CA LYS A 116 -6.39 14.28 -3.22
C LYS A 116 -6.55 12.84 -2.71
N LEU A 117 -6.76 12.69 -1.41
CA LEU A 117 -7.05 11.39 -0.79
C LEU A 117 -8.33 10.77 -1.34
N ARG A 118 -9.41 11.55 -1.51
CA ARG A 118 -10.66 11.05 -2.10
C ARG A 118 -10.50 10.60 -3.55
N ALA A 119 -9.73 11.34 -4.35
CA ALA A 119 -9.44 10.94 -5.72
C ALA A 119 -8.61 9.65 -5.74
N PHE A 120 -7.59 9.56 -4.88
CA PHE A 120 -6.80 8.35 -4.70
C PHE A 120 -7.65 7.14 -4.31
N GLU A 121 -8.52 7.26 -3.31
CA GLU A 121 -9.44 6.19 -2.87
C GLU A 121 -10.32 5.67 -4.01
N ARG A 122 -10.88 6.56 -4.84
CA ARG A 122 -11.70 6.18 -6.00
C ARG A 122 -10.91 5.38 -7.02
N VAL A 123 -9.71 5.85 -7.37
CA VAL A 123 -8.84 5.15 -8.31
C VAL A 123 -8.40 3.78 -7.77
N MET A 124 -8.18 3.68 -6.45
CA MET A 124 -7.87 2.40 -5.80
C MET A 124 -9.03 1.40 -5.89
N VAL A 125 -10.29 1.86 -5.82
CA VAL A 125 -11.46 1.00 -6.04
C VAL A 125 -11.44 0.39 -7.44
N ASP A 126 -11.15 1.21 -8.45
CA ASP A 126 -11.07 0.74 -9.85
C ASP A 126 -9.90 -0.24 -10.05
N ILE A 127 -8.72 0.05 -9.48
CA ILE A 127 -7.57 -0.85 -9.55
C ILE A 127 -7.88 -2.19 -8.88
N ILE A 128 -8.47 -2.17 -7.69
CA ILE A 128 -8.85 -3.39 -6.97
C ILE A 128 -9.85 -4.21 -7.78
N ALA A 129 -10.88 -3.57 -8.36
CA ALA A 129 -11.87 -4.27 -9.18
C ALA A 129 -11.23 -5.01 -10.36
N ASN A 130 -10.27 -4.37 -11.04
CA ASN A 130 -9.52 -4.99 -12.14
C ASN A 130 -8.57 -6.13 -11.71
N ILE A 131 -8.23 -6.23 -10.43
CA ILE A 131 -7.42 -7.34 -9.89
C ILE A 131 -8.31 -8.51 -9.44
N ASP A 132 -9.53 -8.22 -9.01
CA ASP A 132 -10.54 -9.19 -8.57
C ASP A 132 -11.22 -9.93 -9.75
N ASP A 133 -11.15 -9.40 -10.98
CA ASP A 133 -11.68 -9.99 -12.23
C ASP A 133 -10.76 -11.06 -12.86
#